data_AF-A0A5B1QXG0-F1
#
_entry.id   AF-A0A5B1QXG0-F1
#
_cell.length_a   1.000
_cell.length_b   1.000
_cell.length_c   1.000
_cell.angle_alpha   90.00
_cell.angle_beta   90.00
_cell.angle_gamma   90.00
#
_symmetry.space_group_name_H-M   'P 1'
#
loop_
_entity.id
_entity.type
_entity.pdbx_description
1 polymer ?
#
loop_
_entity_poly.entity_id
_entity_poly.type
_entity_poly.pdbx_seq_one_letter_code
_entity_poly.pdbx_strand_id
1 'polypeptide(L)'
;MESTRAYCCPIGITRCDRGDTLTLSHEGRHGRHGRLQFDLGFSTSIPVPQFDPANIFFIEDTNAPHDGGKIPTEKIMTDGCGFMNGAALIHIAQHLQLPTWPTTVQGRIAGAKGVWLLHPTDRLSTAPPRIWIRDSQNKIKLPAPAALDRAHLIFDLVGPARLSAEPAVDAAYSEHVV
;
A
#
# COMPACT_ATOMS: atom_id res chain seq x y z
N MET A 1 -57.62 1.22 0.18
CA MET A 1 -56.48 2.06 0.58
C MET A 1 -55.37 1.10 0.99
N GLU A 2 -54.51 0.74 0.05
CA GLU A 2 -53.35 -0.11 0.33
C GLU A 2 -52.26 0.34 -0.62
N SER A 3 -51.20 0.92 -0.06
CA SER A 3 -50.03 1.40 -0.80
C SER A 3 -48.80 0.94 -0.03
N THR A 4 -48.26 -0.20 -0.44
CA THR A 4 -46.93 -0.64 -0.05
C THR A 4 -46.17 -0.90 -1.35
N ARG A 5 -45.38 0.09 -1.78
CA ARG A 5 -44.46 -0.03 -2.91
C ARG A 5 -43.30 -0.95 -2.51
N ALA A 6 -43.21 -2.11 -3.17
CA ALA A 6 -42.01 -2.93 -3.18
C ALA A 6 -40.96 -2.28 -4.08
N TYR A 7 -39.79 -1.96 -3.51
CA TYR A 7 -38.60 -1.63 -4.29
C TYR A 7 -37.76 -2.89 -4.45
N CYS A 8 -37.45 -3.20 -5.71
CA CYS A 8 -36.61 -4.31 -6.15
C CYS A 8 -35.15 -4.05 -5.71
N CYS A 9 -34.60 -4.92 -4.86
CA CYS A 9 -33.19 -4.93 -4.49
C CYS A 9 -32.40 -5.73 -5.55
N PRO A 10 -31.43 -5.13 -6.26
CA PRO A 10 -30.73 -5.80 -7.35
C PRO A 10 -29.41 -6.44 -6.91
N ILE A 11 -29.35 -7.09 -5.74
CA ILE A 11 -28.21 -7.93 -5.35
C ILE A 11 -28.75 -9.16 -4.61
N GLY A 12 -28.96 -10.23 -5.38
CA GLY A 12 -29.48 -11.50 -4.91
C GLY A 12 -28.49 -12.24 -4.02
N ILE A 13 -28.83 -12.37 -2.74
CA ILE A 13 -28.30 -13.43 -1.88
C ILE A 13 -29.50 -14.29 -1.48
N THR A 14 -29.84 -15.25 -2.34
CA THR A 14 -30.59 -16.43 -1.93
C THR A 14 -29.57 -17.46 -1.47
N ARG A 15 -29.53 -17.66 -0.15
CA ARG A 15 -28.91 -18.82 0.49
C ARG A 15 -29.55 -20.08 -0.11
N CYS A 16 -28.76 -20.90 -0.80
CA CYS A 16 -29.21 -22.19 -1.32
C CYS A 16 -28.32 -23.30 -0.76
N ASP A 17 -28.87 -24.05 0.19
CA ASP A 17 -28.35 -25.32 0.69
C ASP A 17 -28.58 -26.41 -0.38
N ARG A 18 -27.50 -26.92 -0.96
CA ARG A 18 -27.29 -28.34 -1.35
C ARG A 18 -26.10 -28.44 -2.31
N GLY A 19 -25.26 -29.44 -2.06
CA GLY A 19 -24.11 -29.75 -2.89
C GLY A 19 -24.53 -30.09 -4.32
N ASP A 20 -23.77 -29.55 -5.27
CA ASP A 20 -23.54 -30.16 -6.57
C ASP A 20 -22.21 -29.65 -7.12
N THR A 21 -21.38 -30.61 -7.50
CA THR A 21 -20.08 -30.46 -8.15
C THR A 21 -20.27 -29.76 -9.49
N LEU A 22 -19.75 -28.52 -9.63
CA LEU A 22 -19.67 -27.86 -10.93
C LEU A 22 -18.34 -28.18 -11.59
N THR A 23 -18.46 -28.89 -12.71
CA THR A 23 -17.41 -29.31 -13.63
C THR A 23 -16.64 -28.12 -14.21
N LEU A 24 -15.31 -28.21 -14.19
CA LEU A 24 -14.40 -27.29 -14.84
C LEU A 24 -14.45 -27.48 -16.35
N SER A 25 -15.15 -26.58 -17.04
CA SER A 25 -15.04 -26.42 -18.49
C SER A 25 -13.73 -25.70 -18.82
N HIS A 26 -12.81 -26.45 -19.40
CA HIS A 26 -11.59 -25.98 -20.01
C HIS A 26 -11.92 -25.35 -21.37
N GLU A 27 -11.79 -24.03 -21.53
CA GLU A 27 -11.27 -23.38 -22.75
C GLU A 27 -11.11 -21.87 -22.53
N GLY A 28 -9.99 -21.28 -22.96
CA GLY A 28 -9.85 -19.82 -23.10
C GLY A 28 -8.57 -19.22 -22.54
N ARG A 29 -7.46 -19.37 -23.27
CA ARG A 29 -6.27 -18.54 -23.10
C ARG A 29 -6.60 -17.10 -23.52
N HIS A 30 -6.75 -16.19 -22.56
CA HIS A 30 -6.67 -14.75 -22.83
C HIS A 30 -5.95 -14.03 -21.67
N GLY A 31 -5.15 -13.03 -22.06
CA GLY A 31 -4.05 -12.45 -21.31
C GLY A 31 -4.37 -12.03 -19.87
N ARG A 32 -3.49 -12.44 -18.95
CA ARG A 32 -3.40 -11.94 -17.58
C ARG A 32 -2.91 -10.48 -17.61
N HIS A 33 -3.82 -9.53 -17.78
CA HIS A 33 -3.49 -8.11 -17.58
C HIS A 33 -4.52 -7.34 -16.75
N GLY A 34 -5.48 -8.02 -16.12
CA GLY A 34 -6.57 -7.38 -15.37
C GLY A 34 -6.78 -7.85 -13.93
N ARG A 35 -5.82 -8.53 -13.29
CA ARG A 35 -6.04 -9.16 -11.96
C ARG A 35 -5.32 -8.51 -10.76
N LEU A 36 -4.64 -7.38 -10.92
CA LEU A 36 -3.75 -6.85 -9.87
C LEU A 36 -4.28 -5.60 -9.14
N GLN A 37 -5.40 -5.00 -9.57
CA GLN A 37 -5.99 -3.83 -8.88
C GLN A 37 -7.07 -4.22 -7.85
N PHE A 38 -7.71 -5.38 -7.97
CA PHE A 38 -8.75 -5.84 -7.03
C PHE A 38 -8.20 -6.37 -5.71
N ASP A 39 -6.92 -6.76 -5.66
CA ASP A 39 -6.23 -7.17 -4.42
C ASP A 39 -5.78 -5.95 -3.57
N LEU A 40 -6.08 -4.72 -4.02
CA LEU A 40 -5.80 -3.55 -3.21
C LEU A 40 -6.75 -3.38 -2.01
N GLY A 41 -8.01 -3.80 -2.13
CA GLY A 41 -9.04 -3.58 -1.11
C GLY A 41 -9.18 -4.69 -0.06
N PHE A 42 -8.63 -5.88 -0.29
CA PHE A 42 -8.78 -7.05 0.60
C PHE A 42 -7.48 -7.52 1.27
N SER A 43 -6.40 -6.75 1.16
CA SER A 43 -5.17 -7.02 1.89
C SER A 43 -5.41 -6.83 3.39
N THR A 44 -4.73 -7.63 4.21
CA THR A 44 -4.68 -7.58 5.68
C THR A 44 -3.99 -6.31 6.20
N SER A 45 -4.38 -5.14 5.70
CA SER A 45 -3.82 -3.86 6.15
C SER A 45 -4.59 -3.31 7.33
N ILE A 46 -3.87 -2.72 8.28
CA ILE A 46 -4.43 -2.07 9.46
C ILE A 46 -4.50 -0.57 9.15
N PRO A 47 -5.67 0.08 9.22
CA PRO A 47 -5.75 1.54 9.07
C PRO A 47 -5.16 2.19 10.33
N VAL A 48 -4.13 3.03 10.20
CA VAL A 48 -3.42 3.59 11.36
C VAL A 48 -3.55 5.13 11.46
N PRO A 49 -2.60 5.99 11.03
CA PRO A 49 -2.84 7.43 11.14
C PRO A 49 -3.70 7.93 9.97
N GLN A 50 -4.66 8.79 10.30
CA GLN A 50 -5.27 9.70 9.33
C GLN A 50 -4.37 10.95 9.21
N PHE A 51 -4.02 11.31 7.98
CA PHE A 51 -3.25 12.53 7.70
C PHE A 51 -4.18 13.70 7.36
N ASP A 52 -3.76 14.91 7.72
CA ASP A 52 -4.36 16.13 7.18
C ASP A 52 -3.96 16.26 5.70
N PRO A 53 -4.89 16.61 4.78
CA PRO A 53 -4.56 16.87 3.38
C PRO A 53 -3.36 17.81 3.17
N ALA A 54 -3.17 18.80 4.04
CA ALA A 54 -2.07 19.76 3.97
C ALA A 54 -0.70 19.15 4.39
N ASN A 55 -0.72 17.99 5.05
CA ASN A 55 0.46 17.26 5.52
C ASN A 55 0.83 16.06 4.62
N ILE A 56 0.20 15.94 3.44
CA ILE A 56 0.53 14.97 2.39
C ILE A 56 1.30 15.71 1.29
N PHE A 57 2.58 15.36 1.15
CA PHE A 57 3.48 15.99 0.19
C PHE A 57 3.82 15.03 -0.94
N PHE A 58 3.68 15.46 -2.18
CA PHE A 58 4.18 14.73 -3.34
C PHE A 58 5.56 15.27 -3.71
N ILE A 59 6.54 14.38 -3.82
CA ILE A 59 7.94 14.73 -4.12
C ILE A 59 8.43 13.92 -5.32
N GLU A 60 9.42 14.46 -6.02
CA GLU A 60 10.07 13.77 -7.14
C GLU A 60 11.00 12.64 -6.65
N ASP A 61 11.20 11.64 -7.49
CA ASP A 61 12.18 10.58 -7.23
C ASP A 61 13.62 11.10 -7.37
N THR A 62 14.54 10.49 -6.61
CA THR A 62 15.96 10.76 -6.77
C THR A 62 16.52 9.84 -7.85
N ASN A 63 17.05 10.45 -8.91
CA ASN A 63 17.51 9.74 -10.10
C ASN A 63 19.03 9.84 -10.23
N ALA A 64 19.66 8.78 -10.73
CA ALA A 64 21.05 8.83 -11.14
C ALA A 64 21.24 9.78 -12.34
N PRO A 65 22.41 10.41 -12.50
CA PRO A 65 22.71 11.25 -13.65
C PRO A 65 22.39 10.52 -14.96
N HIS A 66 21.64 11.18 -15.85
CA HIS A 66 21.36 10.66 -17.17
C HIS A 66 21.32 11.78 -18.20
N ASP A 67 21.72 11.44 -19.42
CA ASP A 67 21.66 12.33 -20.56
C ASP A 67 20.19 12.41 -21.02
N GLY A 68 19.68 13.62 -21.23
CA GLY A 68 18.24 13.98 -21.22
C GLY A 68 17.26 13.00 -21.89
N GLY A 69 16.07 12.87 -21.30
CA GLY A 69 15.01 11.95 -21.73
C GLY A 69 14.16 11.43 -20.57
N LYS A 70 13.26 10.47 -20.86
CA LYS A 70 12.52 9.74 -19.81
C LYS A 70 13.51 8.88 -19.02
N ILE A 71 13.53 9.05 -17.71
CA ILE A 71 14.45 8.35 -16.81
C ILE A 71 14.14 6.84 -16.84
N PRO A 72 15.12 5.99 -17.19
CA PRO A 72 14.95 4.54 -17.09
C PRO A 72 14.69 4.14 -15.64
N THR A 73 13.81 3.17 -15.40
CA THR A 73 13.49 2.68 -14.04
C THR A 73 14.73 2.25 -13.26
N GLU A 74 15.73 1.69 -13.95
CA GLU A 74 17.02 1.28 -13.38
C GLU A 74 17.85 2.44 -12.81
N LYS A 75 17.54 3.68 -13.20
CA LYS A 75 18.20 4.90 -12.69
C LYS A 75 17.43 5.55 -11.55
N ILE A 76 16.26 5.05 -11.17
CA ILE A 76 15.46 5.55 -10.06
C ILE A 76 16.00 4.92 -8.76
N MET A 77 16.74 5.70 -7.97
CA MET A 77 17.41 5.20 -6.77
C MET A 77 16.48 5.08 -5.56
N THR A 78 15.27 5.63 -5.66
CA THR A 78 14.27 5.68 -4.57
C THR A 78 12.94 5.02 -4.93
N ASP A 79 12.94 4.11 -5.91
CA ASP A 79 11.71 3.46 -6.37
C ASP A 79 10.99 2.79 -5.19
N GLY A 80 9.73 3.18 -5.01
CA GLY A 80 8.88 2.60 -3.97
C GLY A 80 9.14 3.11 -2.55
N CYS A 81 10.05 4.07 -2.34
CA CYS A 81 10.49 4.51 -1.00
C CYS A 81 10.22 6.00 -0.73
N GLY A 82 9.31 6.30 0.21
CA GLY A 82 8.93 7.64 0.64
C GLY A 82 9.38 7.95 2.07
N PHE A 83 8.94 9.10 2.60
CA PHE A 83 9.25 9.49 3.99
C PHE A 83 8.01 9.69 4.85
N MET A 84 8.17 9.51 6.15
CA MET A 84 7.17 9.75 7.17
C MET A 84 7.85 10.39 8.37
N ASN A 85 7.20 11.36 9.02
CA ASN A 85 7.82 12.05 10.15
C ASN A 85 7.79 11.19 11.43
N GLY A 86 8.58 11.60 12.41
CA GLY A 86 8.66 10.91 13.71
C GLY A 86 7.31 10.78 14.41
N ALA A 87 6.49 11.82 14.40
CA ALA A 87 5.16 11.80 15.01
C ALA A 87 4.26 10.71 14.39
N ALA A 88 4.20 10.59 13.07
CA ALA A 88 3.40 9.57 12.41
C ALA A 88 3.87 8.13 12.74
N LEU A 89 5.18 7.89 12.82
CA LEU A 89 5.72 6.58 13.21
C LEU A 89 5.46 6.25 14.68
N ILE A 90 5.49 7.25 15.58
CA ILE A 90 5.10 7.09 16.98
C ILE A 90 3.62 6.75 17.10
N HIS A 91 2.76 7.44 16.34
CA HIS A 91 1.33 7.12 16.27
C HIS A 91 1.10 5.68 15.81
N ILE A 92 1.86 5.20 14.82
CA ILE A 92 1.79 3.81 14.38
C ILE A 92 2.21 2.85 15.50
N ALA A 93 3.32 3.14 16.18
CA ALA A 93 3.83 2.32 17.27
C ALA A 93 2.82 2.21 18.43
N GLN A 94 2.20 3.34 18.80
CA GLN A 94 1.17 3.39 19.85
C GLN A 94 -0.07 2.58 19.47
N HIS A 95 -0.53 2.72 18.22
CA HIS A 95 -1.71 1.99 17.74
C HIS A 95 -1.49 0.47 17.71
N LEU A 96 -0.28 0.04 17.34
CA LEU A 96 0.12 -1.38 17.31
C LEU A 96 0.66 -1.89 18.65
N GLN A 97 0.74 -1.05 19.68
CA GLN A 97 1.32 -1.36 20.99
C GLN A 97 2.75 -1.93 20.90
N LEU A 98 3.55 -1.42 19.97
CA LEU A 98 4.93 -1.84 19.81
C LEU A 98 5.80 -1.29 20.96
N PRO A 99 6.78 -2.06 21.45
CA PRO A 99 7.68 -1.62 22.52
C PRO A 99 8.61 -0.49 22.07
N THR A 100 8.87 -0.39 20.77
CA THR A 100 9.67 0.66 20.13
C THR A 100 9.01 1.11 18.84
N TRP A 101 9.20 2.37 18.46
CA TRP A 101 8.63 2.89 17.21
C TRP A 101 9.47 2.47 16.01
N PRO A 102 8.84 2.02 14.90
CA PRO A 102 9.57 1.53 13.73
C PRO A 102 10.22 2.69 12.98
N THR A 103 11.40 2.46 12.42
CA THR A 103 12.07 3.43 11.53
C THR A 103 11.56 3.36 10.09
N THR A 104 10.95 2.23 9.70
CA THR A 104 10.37 2.02 8.39
C THR A 104 9.07 1.21 8.47
N VAL A 105 8.12 1.55 7.62
CA VAL A 105 6.81 0.89 7.53
C VAL A 105 6.42 0.67 6.08
N GLN A 106 5.77 -0.45 5.77
CA GLN A 106 5.20 -0.74 4.47
C GLN A 106 3.70 -0.53 4.49
N GLY A 107 3.15 0.16 3.50
CA GLY A 107 1.72 0.49 3.51
C GLY A 107 1.16 0.99 2.18
N ARG A 108 -0.02 1.61 2.28
CA ARG A 108 -0.77 2.22 1.18
C ARG A 108 -1.46 3.49 1.68
N ILE A 109 -1.56 4.50 0.83
CA ILE A 109 -2.25 5.77 1.12
C ILE A 109 -2.42 6.57 -0.17
N ALA A 110 -3.56 7.26 -0.35
CA ALA A 110 -3.79 8.18 -1.47
C ALA A 110 -3.42 7.60 -2.87
N GLY A 111 -3.69 6.32 -3.12
CA GLY A 111 -3.34 5.65 -4.39
C GLY A 111 -1.86 5.27 -4.55
N ALA A 112 -1.05 5.53 -3.53
CA ALA A 112 0.36 5.16 -3.45
C ALA A 112 0.59 3.85 -2.69
N LYS A 113 1.62 3.11 -3.10
CA LYS A 113 2.07 1.87 -2.44
C LYS A 113 3.58 1.87 -2.34
N GLY A 114 4.11 1.49 -1.18
CA GLY A 114 5.54 1.38 -0.99
C GLY A 114 5.96 1.21 0.46
N VAL A 115 7.20 1.62 0.72
CA VAL A 115 7.81 1.71 2.04
C VAL A 115 7.98 3.19 2.39
N TRP A 116 7.73 3.55 3.64
CA TRP A 116 8.01 4.88 4.18
C TRP A 116 9.05 4.78 5.28
N LEU A 117 10.09 5.59 5.15
CA LEU A 117 11.19 5.68 6.09
C LEU A 117 11.04 6.93 6.97
N LEU A 118 11.64 6.93 8.15
CA LEU A 118 11.74 8.12 8.98
C LEU A 118 12.40 9.28 8.21
N HIS A 119 11.74 10.44 8.21
CA HIS A 119 12.28 11.65 7.59
C HIS A 119 13.64 12.02 8.23
N PRO A 120 14.68 12.35 7.44
CA PRO A 120 16.01 12.61 7.98
C PRO A 120 16.03 13.75 9.01
N THR A 121 15.19 14.78 8.81
CA THR A 121 15.15 15.98 9.65
C THR A 121 13.87 16.16 10.47
N ASP A 122 12.74 15.56 10.08
CA ASP A 122 11.44 15.78 10.72
C ASP A 122 11.15 14.62 11.68
N ARG A 123 11.77 14.69 12.86
CA ARG A 123 11.76 13.64 13.89
C ARG A 123 11.03 14.03 15.17
N LEU A 124 10.44 15.22 15.21
CA LEU A 124 9.80 15.75 16.42
C LEU A 124 8.50 14.99 16.69
N SER A 125 8.31 14.55 17.92
CA SER A 125 7.09 13.84 18.36
C SER A 125 5.88 14.76 18.54
N THR A 126 6.11 16.06 18.70
CA THR A 126 5.06 17.08 18.91
C THR A 126 4.51 17.67 17.61
N ALA A 127 5.13 17.37 16.47
CA ALA A 127 4.67 17.82 15.16
C ALA A 127 3.42 17.03 14.72
N PRO A 128 2.55 17.60 13.87
CA PRO A 128 1.46 16.82 13.28
C PRO A 128 2.03 15.69 12.39
N PRO A 129 1.33 14.54 12.26
CA PRO A 129 1.71 13.48 11.33
C PRO A 129 1.85 14.02 9.89
N ARG A 130 2.97 13.71 9.23
CA ARG A 130 3.28 14.10 7.85
C ARG A 130 3.84 12.95 7.05
N ILE A 131 3.58 12.99 5.75
CA ILE A 131 4.00 11.95 4.81
C ILE A 131 4.43 12.55 3.48
N TRP A 132 5.50 11.99 2.92
CA TRP A 132 6.03 12.34 1.61
C TRP A 132 5.93 11.12 0.70
N ILE A 133 5.20 11.29 -0.41
CA ILE A 133 4.93 10.26 -1.40
C ILE A 133 5.74 10.59 -2.65
N ARG A 134 6.52 9.63 -3.12
CA ARG A 134 7.25 9.78 -4.39
C ARG A 134 6.40 9.44 -5.60
N ASP A 135 6.74 10.00 -6.75
CA ASP A 135 6.05 9.71 -8.01
C ASP A 135 6.05 8.22 -8.36
N SER A 136 7.16 7.53 -8.14
CA SER A 136 7.28 6.08 -8.30
C SER A 136 6.28 5.29 -7.44
N GLN A 137 5.92 5.80 -6.26
CA GLN A 137 4.95 5.16 -5.36
C GLN A 137 3.51 5.39 -5.81
N ASN A 138 3.22 6.49 -6.50
CA ASN A 138 1.87 6.93 -6.85
C ASN A 138 1.33 6.15 -8.07
N LYS A 139 0.68 5.02 -7.81
CA LYS A 139 0.19 4.10 -8.86
C LYS A 139 -1.15 4.51 -9.45
N ILE A 140 -1.94 5.31 -8.72
CA ILE A 140 -3.25 5.81 -9.15
C ILE A 140 -3.25 7.33 -8.96
N LYS A 141 -3.27 8.09 -10.06
CA LYS A 141 -3.33 9.56 -10.03
C LYS A 141 -4.74 10.00 -9.59
N LEU A 142 -4.89 10.24 -8.30
CA LEU A 142 -6.12 10.79 -7.70
C LEU A 142 -6.11 12.33 -7.72
N PRO A 143 -7.28 12.98 -7.48
CA PRO A 143 -7.36 14.43 -7.31
C PRO A 143 -6.46 14.96 -6.18
N ALA A 144 -6.32 16.29 -6.11
CA ALA A 144 -5.55 16.93 -5.05
C ALA A 144 -6.03 16.48 -3.64
N PRO A 145 -5.13 16.36 -2.64
CA PRO A 145 -5.46 15.87 -1.30
C PRO A 145 -6.70 16.50 -0.66
N ALA A 146 -6.93 17.80 -0.88
CA ALA A 146 -8.07 18.54 -0.34
C ALA A 146 -9.44 18.09 -0.89
N ALA A 147 -9.46 17.44 -2.06
CA ALA A 147 -10.65 16.90 -2.70
C ALA A 147 -10.79 15.38 -2.51
N LEU A 148 -9.89 14.74 -1.78
CA LEU A 148 -9.94 13.31 -1.52
C LEU A 148 -10.95 12.97 -0.42
N ASP A 149 -11.63 11.84 -0.59
CA ASP A 149 -12.42 11.26 0.47
C ASP A 149 -11.53 10.85 1.65
N ARG A 150 -12.11 10.87 2.86
CA ARG A 150 -11.43 10.52 4.12
C ARG A 150 -10.69 9.18 4.03
N ALA A 151 -11.25 8.17 3.35
CA ALA A 151 -10.62 6.86 3.24
C ALA A 151 -9.24 6.93 2.58
N HIS A 152 -9.01 7.85 1.64
CA HIS A 152 -7.73 8.00 0.95
C HIS A 152 -6.68 8.74 1.79
N LEU A 153 -7.10 9.39 2.87
CA LEU A 153 -6.23 10.12 3.81
C LEU A 153 -5.75 9.25 4.98
N ILE A 154 -6.30 8.03 5.10
CA ILE A 154 -5.90 7.04 6.10
C ILE A 154 -4.77 6.20 5.53
N PHE A 155 -3.73 6.00 6.33
CA PHE A 155 -2.65 5.11 5.97
C PHE A 155 -2.96 3.66 6.35
N ASP A 156 -3.00 2.82 5.33
CA ASP A 156 -3.21 1.38 5.44
C ASP A 156 -1.86 0.68 5.61
N LEU A 157 -1.54 0.31 6.84
CA LEU A 157 -0.30 -0.38 7.19
C LEU A 157 -0.37 -1.85 6.76
N VAL A 158 0.56 -2.27 5.91
CA VAL A 158 0.74 -3.68 5.51
C VAL A 158 1.66 -4.41 6.49
N GLY A 159 2.72 -3.73 6.97
CA GLY A 159 3.58 -4.28 8.01
C GLY A 159 4.72 -3.35 8.41
N PRO A 160 5.11 -3.33 9.70
CA PRO A 160 6.33 -2.64 10.12
C PRO A 160 7.58 -3.46 9.72
N ALA A 161 8.75 -2.82 9.70
CA ALA A 161 10.00 -3.56 9.61
C ALA A 161 10.13 -4.54 10.79
N ARG A 162 10.40 -5.81 10.46
CA ARG A 162 10.66 -6.85 11.44
C ARG A 162 12.17 -7.02 11.58
N LEU A 163 12.63 -7.16 12.82
CA LEU A 163 14.01 -7.60 13.08
C LEU A 163 14.19 -8.97 12.44
N SER A 164 15.09 -9.06 11.47
CA SER A 164 15.45 -10.33 10.86
C SER A 164 16.28 -11.13 11.86
N ALA A 165 15.84 -12.34 12.20
CA ALA A 165 16.76 -13.36 12.68
C ALA A 165 17.74 -13.72 11.54
N GLU A 166 18.85 -14.38 11.87
CA GLU A 166 19.89 -14.77 10.91
C GLU A 166 19.26 -15.34 9.62
N PRO A 167 19.58 -14.77 8.44
CA PRO A 167 19.06 -15.32 7.21
C PRO A 167 19.59 -16.74 7.06
N ALA A 168 18.67 -17.71 6.98
CA ALA A 168 19.05 -19.05 6.53
C ALA A 168 19.60 -18.90 5.10
N VAL A 169 20.91 -19.07 4.96
CA VAL A 169 21.54 -19.21 3.65
C VAL A 169 21.07 -20.53 3.06
N ASP A 170 20.19 -20.47 2.07
CA ASP A 170 19.81 -21.65 1.29
C ASP A 170 21.08 -22.21 0.62
N ALA A 171 21.55 -23.34 1.14
CA ALA A 171 22.71 -24.07 0.64
C ALA A 171 22.34 -24.79 -0.67
N ALA A 172 22.08 -24.04 -1.74
CA ALA A 172 21.79 -24.56 -3.07
C ALA A 172 22.87 -24.21 -4.12
N TYR A 173 24.10 -23.96 -3.68
CA TYR A 173 25.28 -23.80 -4.55
C TYR A 173 26.44 -24.64 -4.03
N SER A 174 26.34 -25.96 -4.19
CA SER A 174 27.45 -26.90 -3.99
C SER A 174 27.12 -28.21 -4.69
N GLU A 175 27.19 -28.24 -6.02
CA GLU A 175 27.57 -29.42 -6.80
C GLU A 175 27.65 -28.98 -8.27
N HIS A 176 28.88 -28.84 -8.78
CA HIS A 176 29.31 -29.02 -10.18
C HIS A 176 30.70 -28.43 -10.38
N VAL A 177 31.70 -29.01 -9.71
CA VAL A 177 33.09 -29.04 -10.18
C VAL A 177 33.69 -30.39 -9.78
N VAL A 178 33.56 -31.40 -10.64
CA VAL A 178 34.56 -32.45 -10.89
C VAL A 178 34.41 -32.86 -12.34
#